data_AF-A0A9P3JRM0-F1
#
_entry.id   AF-A0A9P3JRM0-F1
#
_cell.length_a   1.000
_cell.length_b   1.000
_cell.length_c   1.000
_cell.angle_alpha   90.00
_cell.angle_beta   90.00
_cell.angle_gamma   90.00
#
_symmetry.space_group_name_H-M   'P 1'
#
loop_
_entity.id
_entity.type
_entity.pdbx_description
1 polymer ?
#
loop_
_entity_poly.entity_id
_entity_poly.type
_entity_poly.pdbx_seq_one_letter_code
_entity_poly.pdbx_strand_id
1 'polypeptide(L)'
;MKPQVAHVWVDRCTLSDFDDGLIDITRGSTDVTISRCHFFKHDKTMLIGADPKHTEDRNIRATVHHCFFDGTRQRQPRVRFGKVHLYNNFTRYWGVYAVCASVEAQVLSQHCIYEAGKKKKTFEYYYEQAPDRPAPAAGSLRSEGDTFPSGAEGKEQEREGVFDPGHVYSCDWSLWRQCSCEVVVACAGWQDVPLPADNAT
;
A
#
# COMPACT_ATOMS: atom_id res chain seq x y z
N MET A 1 -16.69 -6.95 -8.96
CA MET A 1 -15.57 -6.49 -9.82
C MET A 1 -15.29 -7.57 -10.86
N LYS A 2 -15.04 -7.22 -12.13
CA LYS A 2 -14.61 -8.21 -13.14
C LYS A 2 -13.26 -8.81 -12.70
N PRO A 3 -13.01 -10.12 -12.84
CA PRO A 3 -11.66 -10.65 -12.63
C PRO A 3 -10.69 -10.08 -13.67
N GLN A 4 -9.40 -9.97 -13.30
CA GLN A 4 -8.31 -9.57 -14.21
C GLN A 4 -8.46 -8.16 -14.82
N VAL A 5 -8.85 -7.17 -14.01
CA VAL A 5 -8.82 -5.77 -14.42
C VAL A 5 -7.37 -5.27 -14.42
N ALA A 6 -6.95 -4.59 -15.48
CA ALA A 6 -5.61 -4.02 -15.59
C ALA A 6 -5.65 -2.52 -15.92
N HIS A 7 -4.55 -1.81 -15.64
CA HIS A 7 -4.35 -0.39 -15.95
C HIS A 7 -5.39 0.52 -15.30
N VAL A 8 -5.44 0.48 -13.97
CA VAL A 8 -6.36 1.30 -13.17
C VAL A 8 -5.58 2.36 -12.43
N TRP A 9 -6.07 3.60 -12.48
CA TRP A 9 -5.53 4.69 -11.72
C TRP A 9 -6.61 5.31 -10.82
N VAL A 10 -6.34 5.32 -9.51
CA VAL A 10 -7.16 5.98 -8.50
C VAL A 10 -6.35 7.16 -7.95
N ASP A 11 -6.73 8.37 -8.32
CA ASP A 11 -6.03 9.59 -7.90
C ASP A 11 -6.96 10.50 -7.10
N ARG A 12 -6.41 11.17 -6.07
CA ARG A 12 -7.07 12.28 -5.37
C ARG A 12 -8.50 11.96 -4.90
N CYS A 13 -8.73 10.72 -4.49
CA CYS A 13 -10.00 10.32 -3.90
C CYS A 13 -9.95 10.50 -2.38
N THR A 14 -11.07 10.92 -1.78
CA THR A 14 -11.28 10.94 -0.33
C THR A 14 -12.24 9.82 0.04
N LEU A 15 -11.80 8.87 0.88
CA LEU A 15 -12.51 7.62 1.16
C LEU A 15 -12.63 7.40 2.68
N SER A 16 -13.83 7.15 3.18
CA SER A 16 -14.10 6.97 4.62
C SER A 16 -15.41 6.23 4.90
N ASP A 17 -15.47 5.52 6.04
CA ASP A 17 -16.70 5.04 6.67
C ASP A 17 -17.66 4.22 5.78
N PHE A 18 -17.11 3.26 5.03
CA PHE A 18 -17.88 2.23 4.31
C PHE A 18 -18.07 0.96 5.15
N ASP A 19 -19.00 0.09 4.75
CA ASP A 19 -19.40 -1.10 5.50
C ASP A 19 -18.31 -2.18 5.62
N ASP A 20 -17.51 -2.43 4.58
CA ASP A 20 -16.44 -3.45 4.61
C ASP A 20 -15.03 -2.85 4.40
N GLY A 21 -14.54 -2.81 3.16
CA GLY A 21 -13.25 -2.20 2.81
C GLY A 21 -13.39 -0.97 1.91
N LEU A 22 -12.36 -0.10 1.89
CA LEU A 22 -12.35 1.06 0.98
C LEU A 22 -11.83 0.69 -0.41
N ILE A 23 -10.74 -0.08 -0.48
CA ILE A 23 -10.13 -0.53 -1.75
C ILE A 23 -9.78 -2.01 -1.66
N ASP A 24 -10.26 -2.79 -2.63
CA ASP A 24 -9.93 -4.20 -2.81
C ASP A 24 -9.33 -4.44 -4.21
N ILE A 25 -8.06 -4.84 -4.27
CA ILE A 25 -7.38 -5.29 -5.50
C ILE A 25 -7.26 -6.81 -5.43
N THR A 26 -8.04 -7.52 -6.23
CA THR A 26 -8.22 -8.98 -6.10
C THR A 26 -8.37 -9.66 -7.45
N ARG A 27 -8.38 -11.00 -7.46
CA ARG A 27 -8.72 -11.83 -8.64
C ARG A 27 -7.80 -11.55 -9.83
N GLY A 28 -6.50 -11.47 -9.57
CA GLY A 28 -5.46 -11.24 -10.57
C GLY A 28 -5.47 -9.84 -11.20
N SER A 29 -6.18 -8.87 -10.62
CA SER A 29 -6.15 -7.48 -11.10
C SER A 29 -4.75 -6.89 -10.95
N THR A 30 -4.24 -6.19 -11.95
CA THR A 30 -2.81 -5.80 -11.98
C THR A 30 -2.60 -4.41 -12.56
N ASP A 31 -1.39 -3.88 -12.44
CA ASP A 31 -1.03 -2.53 -12.90
C ASP A 31 -1.97 -1.45 -12.37
N VAL A 32 -2.16 -1.47 -11.04
CA VAL A 32 -3.00 -0.50 -10.33
C VAL A 32 -2.14 0.55 -9.64
N THR A 33 -2.42 1.83 -9.89
CA THR A 33 -1.79 2.95 -9.18
C THR A 33 -2.82 3.65 -8.30
N ILE A 34 -2.49 3.85 -7.04
CA ILE A 34 -3.27 4.63 -6.07
C ILE A 34 -2.40 5.80 -5.63
N SER A 35 -2.80 7.01 -5.97
CA SER A 35 -1.99 8.19 -5.71
C SER A 35 -2.77 9.30 -5.04
N ARG A 36 -2.13 10.02 -4.12
CA ARG A 36 -2.69 11.23 -3.48
C ARG A 36 -4.10 11.06 -2.93
N CYS A 37 -4.45 9.85 -2.49
CA CYS A 37 -5.76 9.58 -1.89
C CYS A 37 -5.71 9.84 -0.38
N HIS A 38 -6.84 10.24 0.19
CA HIS A 38 -6.99 10.43 1.64
C HIS A 38 -7.97 9.39 2.20
N PHE A 39 -7.47 8.58 3.14
CA PHE A 39 -8.22 7.51 3.81
C PHE A 39 -8.36 7.82 5.29
N PHE A 40 -9.58 7.91 5.80
CA PHE A 40 -9.82 8.26 7.21
C PHE A 40 -11.09 7.59 7.76
N LYS A 41 -11.23 7.53 9.09
CA LYS A 41 -12.41 6.98 9.79
C LYS A 41 -12.91 5.64 9.22
N HIS A 42 -12.04 4.65 9.17
CA HIS A 42 -12.40 3.34 8.62
C HIS A 42 -11.58 2.20 9.24
N ASP A 43 -12.15 0.99 9.27
CA ASP A 43 -11.49 -0.19 9.84
C ASP A 43 -10.51 -0.84 8.85
N LYS A 44 -11.02 -1.37 7.73
CA LYS A 44 -10.26 -2.21 6.79
C LYS A 44 -9.92 -1.44 5.51
N THR A 45 -8.84 -0.66 5.55
CA THR A 45 -8.57 0.33 4.50
C THR A 45 -8.33 -0.25 3.10
N MET A 46 -7.30 -1.07 2.91
CA MET A 46 -6.89 -1.54 1.60
C MET A 46 -6.45 -3.00 1.64
N LEU A 47 -7.14 -3.86 0.88
CA LEU A 47 -6.81 -5.27 0.73
C LEU A 47 -6.26 -5.53 -0.68
N ILE A 48 -5.10 -6.17 -0.74
CA ILE A 48 -4.46 -6.58 -1.98
C ILE A 48 -4.28 -8.10 -1.90
N GLY A 49 -5.04 -8.84 -2.70
CA GLY A 49 -5.17 -10.29 -2.59
C GLY A 49 -6.12 -10.72 -1.45
N ALA A 50 -7.30 -11.23 -1.83
CA ALA A 50 -8.40 -11.44 -0.87
C ALA A 50 -8.29 -12.73 -0.06
N ASP A 51 -7.80 -13.81 -0.66
CA ASP A 51 -7.81 -15.15 -0.08
C ASP A 51 -6.47 -15.85 -0.37
N PRO A 52 -5.84 -16.52 0.61
CA PRO A 52 -4.64 -17.32 0.36
C PRO A 52 -4.85 -18.50 -0.61
N LYS A 53 -6.09 -18.80 -1.02
CA LYS A 53 -6.39 -19.81 -2.05
C LYS A 53 -6.35 -19.27 -3.48
N HIS A 54 -6.34 -17.94 -3.68
CA HIS A 54 -6.33 -17.32 -5.00
C HIS A 54 -4.90 -17.13 -5.49
N THR A 55 -4.28 -18.23 -5.90
CA THR A 55 -2.90 -18.26 -6.38
C THR A 55 -2.65 -17.40 -7.62
N GLU A 56 -3.71 -17.05 -8.37
CA GLU A 56 -3.67 -16.08 -9.47
C GLU A 56 -3.28 -14.67 -9.01
N ASP A 57 -3.45 -14.33 -7.72
CA ASP A 57 -3.13 -13.01 -7.18
C ASP A 57 -1.61 -12.74 -7.12
N ARG A 58 -0.75 -13.73 -7.44
CA ARG A 58 0.69 -13.52 -7.69
C ARG A 58 0.97 -12.57 -8.87
N ASN A 59 -0.02 -12.39 -9.74
CA ASN A 59 0.07 -11.47 -10.87
C ASN A 59 -0.22 -10.01 -10.48
N ILE A 60 -0.75 -9.75 -9.28
CA ILE A 60 -1.09 -8.39 -8.84
C ILE A 60 0.19 -7.56 -8.73
N ARG A 61 0.19 -6.42 -9.41
CA ARG A 61 1.16 -5.33 -9.24
C ARG A 61 0.40 -4.07 -8.85
N ALA A 62 0.80 -3.46 -7.75
CA ALA A 62 0.19 -2.21 -7.30
C ALA A 62 1.24 -1.21 -6.82
N THR A 63 1.02 0.06 -7.12
CA THR A 63 1.80 1.17 -6.60
C THR A 63 0.89 2.06 -5.76
N VAL A 64 1.29 2.38 -4.54
CA VAL A 64 0.58 3.31 -3.66
C VAL A 64 1.53 4.42 -3.28
N HIS A 65 1.21 5.67 -3.62
CA HIS A 65 2.12 6.77 -3.33
C HIS A 65 1.45 8.09 -2.97
N HIS A 66 2.14 8.88 -2.14
CA HIS A 66 1.67 10.20 -1.71
C HIS A 66 0.25 10.17 -1.10
N CYS A 67 -0.20 9.02 -0.62
CA CYS A 67 -1.50 8.88 0.03
C CYS A 67 -1.39 9.22 1.51
N PHE A 68 -2.49 9.72 2.06
CA PHE A 68 -2.61 10.03 3.47
C PHE A 68 -3.58 9.05 4.15
N PHE A 69 -3.08 8.29 5.11
CA PHE A 69 -3.85 7.37 5.94
C PHE A 69 -3.98 7.95 7.35
N ASP A 70 -5.16 8.50 7.65
CA ASP A 70 -5.41 9.27 8.86
C ASP A 70 -6.29 8.50 9.86
N GLY A 71 -5.65 7.87 10.84
CA GLY A 71 -6.35 7.22 11.96
C GLY A 71 -7.20 6.00 11.55
N THR A 72 -6.96 5.43 10.37
CA THR A 72 -7.60 4.18 9.93
C THR A 72 -7.08 2.99 10.76
N ARG A 73 -7.93 2.01 11.04
CA ARG A 73 -7.61 0.99 12.05
C ARG A 73 -6.52 0.01 11.60
N GLN A 74 -6.56 -0.44 10.34
CA GLN A 74 -5.65 -1.44 9.78
C GLN A 74 -5.66 -1.46 8.25
N ARG A 75 -4.72 -2.22 7.68
CA ARG A 75 -4.57 -2.55 6.24
C ARG A 75 -4.17 -1.35 5.38
N GLN A 76 -3.00 -0.77 5.62
CA GLN A 76 -2.44 0.34 4.84
C GLN A 76 -1.18 -0.04 4.04
N PRO A 77 -1.16 -1.08 3.17
CA PRO A 77 -2.18 -2.09 2.86
C PRO A 77 -2.00 -3.41 3.64
N ARG A 78 -2.96 -4.34 3.48
CA ARG A 78 -2.73 -5.77 3.72
C ARG A 78 -2.58 -6.50 2.39
N VAL A 79 -1.48 -7.24 2.23
CA VAL A 79 -1.08 -7.84 0.95
C VAL A 79 -0.95 -9.36 1.06
N ARG A 80 -1.42 -10.07 0.05
CA ARG A 80 -1.16 -11.48 -0.26
C ARG A 80 -0.71 -11.61 -1.69
N PHE A 81 0.30 -12.43 -1.95
CA PHE A 81 0.88 -12.79 -3.25
C PHE A 81 1.45 -11.64 -4.10
N GLY A 82 0.78 -10.49 -4.13
CA GLY A 82 1.08 -9.37 -5.00
C GLY A 82 2.40 -8.68 -4.69
N LYS A 83 2.86 -7.93 -5.69
CA LYS A 83 4.03 -7.06 -5.65
C LYS A 83 3.56 -5.62 -5.47
N VAL A 84 3.87 -5.02 -4.32
CA VAL A 84 3.33 -3.72 -3.92
C VAL A 84 4.46 -2.76 -3.59
N HIS A 85 4.48 -1.62 -4.28
CA HIS A 85 5.41 -0.53 -3.98
C HIS A 85 4.67 0.57 -3.24
N LEU A 86 5.13 0.89 -2.04
CA LEU A 86 4.67 1.99 -1.22
C LEU A 86 5.76 3.06 -1.22
N TYR A 87 5.46 4.29 -1.66
CA TYR A 87 6.42 5.38 -1.49
C TYR A 87 5.81 6.74 -1.16
N ASN A 88 6.53 7.52 -0.35
CA ASN A 88 6.11 8.85 0.09
C ASN A 88 4.69 8.91 0.66
N ASN A 89 4.19 7.81 1.23
CA ASN A 89 2.89 7.80 1.90
C ASN A 89 3.04 8.30 3.32
N PHE A 90 2.02 8.96 3.85
CA PHE A 90 1.95 9.34 5.25
C PHE A 90 0.85 8.54 5.93
N THR A 91 1.23 7.73 6.93
CA THR A 91 0.31 6.93 7.73
C THR A 91 0.44 7.32 9.19
N ARG A 92 -0.67 7.70 9.83
CA ARG A 92 -0.68 8.04 11.25
C ARG A 92 -1.78 7.37 12.04
N TYR A 93 -1.49 7.13 13.31
CA TYR A 93 -2.45 6.77 14.35
C TYR A 93 -3.29 5.53 14.06
N TRP A 94 -2.68 4.51 13.44
CA TRP A 94 -3.37 3.24 13.18
C TRP A 94 -3.81 2.53 14.46
N GLY A 95 -4.87 1.72 14.34
CA GLY A 95 -5.52 1.07 15.47
C GLY A 95 -5.01 -0.34 15.79
N VAL A 96 -4.35 -1.03 14.85
CA VAL A 96 -3.81 -2.39 15.02
C VAL A 96 -2.39 -2.50 14.47
N TYR A 97 -2.23 -2.39 13.16
CA TYR A 97 -0.95 -2.33 12.41
C TYR A 97 -1.13 -1.40 11.20
N ALA A 98 -0.03 -0.96 10.57
CA ALA A 98 -0.08 -0.22 9.32
C ALA A 98 -0.05 -1.15 8.10
N VAL A 99 1.12 -1.69 7.76
CA VAL A 99 1.31 -2.58 6.61
C VAL A 99 1.33 -4.03 7.06
N CYS A 100 0.63 -4.91 6.34
CA CYS A 100 0.73 -6.35 6.56
C CYS A 100 1.15 -7.08 5.30
N ALA A 101 2.25 -7.85 5.39
CA ALA A 101 2.73 -8.74 4.34
C ALA A 101 2.39 -10.19 4.73
N SER A 102 1.42 -10.77 4.03
CA SER A 102 1.00 -12.16 4.22
C SER A 102 1.51 -13.05 3.08
N VAL A 103 0.95 -14.26 2.90
CA VAL A 103 1.52 -15.33 2.07
C VAL A 103 2.08 -14.83 0.75
N GLU A 104 3.38 -15.05 0.55
CA GLU A 104 4.15 -14.71 -0.67
C GLU A 104 4.05 -13.24 -1.13
N ALA A 105 3.53 -12.33 -0.31
CA ALA A 105 3.51 -10.91 -0.64
C ALA A 105 4.93 -10.36 -0.74
N GLN A 106 5.14 -9.42 -1.65
CA GLN A 106 6.39 -8.68 -1.76
C GLN A 106 6.07 -7.19 -1.65
N VAL A 107 6.51 -6.56 -0.57
CA VAL A 107 6.24 -5.16 -0.29
C VAL A 107 7.55 -4.38 -0.21
N LEU A 108 7.70 -3.40 -1.09
CA LEU A 108 8.77 -2.41 -0.98
C LEU A 108 8.17 -1.13 -0.41
N SER A 109 8.68 -0.66 0.73
CA SER A 109 8.29 0.60 1.35
C SER A 109 9.47 1.56 1.30
N GLN A 110 9.30 2.70 0.62
CA GLN A 110 10.36 3.70 0.47
C GLN A 110 9.91 5.09 0.89
N HIS A 111 10.68 5.76 1.73
CA HIS A 111 10.42 7.15 2.15
C HIS A 111 8.99 7.42 2.66
N CYS A 112 8.32 6.41 3.21
CA CYS A 112 7.04 6.55 3.87
C CYS A 112 7.22 7.03 5.31
N ILE A 113 6.24 7.79 5.80
CA ILE A 113 6.21 8.32 7.17
C ILE A 113 5.15 7.54 7.95
N TYR A 114 5.57 6.89 9.03
CA TYR A 114 4.70 6.08 9.90
C TYR A 114 4.64 6.66 11.32
N GLU A 115 3.71 7.58 11.55
CA GLU A 115 3.53 8.22 12.85
C GLU A 115 2.62 7.39 13.78
N ALA A 116 3.24 6.70 14.74
CA ALA A 116 2.50 5.83 15.64
C ALA A 116 1.61 6.60 16.63
N GLY A 117 0.38 6.10 16.80
CA GLY A 117 -0.54 6.55 17.85
C GLY A 117 -0.38 5.70 19.12
N LYS A 118 -1.50 5.15 19.62
CA LYS A 118 -1.47 4.21 20.76
C LYS A 118 -0.79 2.88 20.42
N LYS A 119 -0.99 2.39 19.20
CA LYS A 119 -0.31 1.19 18.69
C LYS A 119 0.99 1.60 18.00
N LYS A 120 2.01 0.78 18.21
CA LYS A 120 3.37 1.04 17.72
C LYS A 120 3.79 0.13 16.59
N LYS A 121 3.19 -1.07 16.47
CA LYS A 121 3.52 -2.04 15.42
C LYS A 121 3.19 -1.48 14.04
N THR A 122 4.20 -1.19 13.22
CA THR A 122 3.99 -0.69 11.85
C THR A 122 3.81 -1.84 10.87
N PHE A 123 4.74 -2.80 10.89
CA PHE A 123 4.75 -3.94 9.98
C PHE A 123 4.28 -5.22 10.69
N GLU A 124 3.37 -5.94 10.04
CA GLU A 124 2.79 -7.19 10.53
C GLU A 124 2.92 -8.30 9.48
N TYR A 125 3.11 -9.54 9.95
CA TYR A 125 3.32 -10.69 9.08
C TYR A 125 2.35 -11.80 9.43
N TYR A 126 1.50 -12.17 8.49
CA TYR A 126 0.55 -13.28 8.66
C TYR A 126 0.99 -14.48 7.85
N TYR A 127 1.13 -15.61 8.54
CA TYR A 127 1.44 -16.90 7.94
C TYR A 127 0.14 -17.54 7.48
N GLU A 128 0.00 -17.72 6.17
CA GLU A 128 -1.16 -18.36 5.58
C GLU A 128 -0.71 -19.46 4.61
N GLN A 129 -1.57 -20.46 4.42
CA GLN A 129 -1.30 -21.63 3.58
C GLN A 129 -1.83 -21.39 2.16
N ALA A 130 -0.92 -21.29 1.18
CA ALA A 130 -1.29 -21.36 -0.23
C ALA A 130 -1.57 -22.82 -0.64
N PRO A 131 -2.54 -23.09 -1.53
CA PRO A 131 -2.94 -24.45 -1.89
C PRO A 131 -1.88 -25.21 -2.68
N ASP A 132 -0.96 -24.49 -3.33
CA ASP A 132 0.13 -25.02 -4.15
C ASP A 132 1.48 -25.06 -3.42
N ARG A 133 1.51 -24.73 -2.12
CA ARG A 133 2.73 -24.77 -1.29
C ARG A 133 2.63 -25.85 -0.22
N PRO A 134 3.76 -26.41 0.24
CA PRO A 134 3.75 -27.48 1.23
C PRO A 134 3.54 -27.00 2.68
N ALA A 135 3.76 -25.71 2.98
CA ALA A 135 3.65 -25.16 4.33
C ALA A 135 3.19 -23.68 4.31
N PRO A 136 2.65 -23.17 5.44
CA PRO A 136 2.25 -21.77 5.54
C PRO A 136 3.46 -20.85 5.48
N ALA A 137 3.32 -19.73 4.77
CA ALA A 137 4.36 -18.73 4.64
C ALA A 137 3.79 -17.33 4.87
N ALA A 138 4.66 -16.42 5.30
CA ALA A 138 4.40 -14.99 5.29
C ALA A 138 5.14 -14.34 4.11
N GLY A 139 4.86 -13.06 3.87
CA GLY A 139 5.50 -12.29 2.80
C GLY A 139 6.86 -11.72 3.22
N SER A 140 7.48 -11.05 2.26
CA SER A 140 8.67 -10.22 2.46
C SER A 140 8.29 -8.74 2.37
N LEU A 141 8.85 -7.95 3.30
CA LEU A 141 8.74 -6.49 3.29
C LEU A 141 10.12 -5.90 3.54
N ARG A 142 10.54 -4.99 2.67
CA ARG A 142 11.76 -4.20 2.79
C ARG A 142 11.42 -2.73 2.98
N SER A 143 12.11 -2.06 3.90
CA SER A 143 11.91 -0.65 4.25
C SER A 143 13.17 0.17 3.93
N GLU A 144 13.07 1.14 3.02
CA GLU A 144 14.21 1.97 2.59
C GLU A 144 13.92 3.46 2.79
N GLY A 145 14.62 4.11 3.73
CA GLY A 145 14.44 5.55 3.96
C GLY A 145 13.11 5.95 4.62
N ASP A 146 12.34 4.98 5.13
CA ASP A 146 11.13 5.23 5.91
C ASP A 146 11.44 5.91 7.25
N THR A 147 10.51 6.75 7.72
CA THR A 147 10.61 7.43 9.02
C THR A 147 9.55 6.92 9.99
N PHE A 148 9.97 6.63 11.23
CA PHE A 148 9.13 6.02 12.26
C PHE A 148 8.97 6.92 13.50
N PRO A 149 8.31 8.09 13.38
CA PRO A 149 8.13 8.99 14.52
C PRO A 149 7.19 8.39 15.59
N SER A 150 7.20 9.00 16.77
CA SER A 150 6.29 8.67 17.88
C SER A 150 6.41 7.21 18.38
N GLY A 151 7.61 6.60 18.25
CA GLY A 151 7.91 5.25 18.74
C GLY A 151 7.31 4.15 17.88
N ALA A 152 7.10 4.40 16.58
CA ALA A 152 6.67 3.39 15.63
C ALA A 152 7.74 2.28 15.46
N GLU A 153 7.30 1.04 15.32
CA GLU A 153 8.12 -0.17 15.23
C GLU A 153 7.97 -0.80 13.85
N GLY A 154 8.85 -0.42 12.92
CA GLY A 154 8.96 -0.99 11.57
C GLY A 154 10.01 -2.10 11.49
N LYS A 155 9.73 -3.28 12.05
CA LYS A 155 10.62 -4.44 11.90
C LYS A 155 10.41 -5.07 10.53
N GLU A 156 11.35 -4.86 9.61
CA GLU A 156 11.32 -5.49 8.29
C GLU A 156 11.63 -7.00 8.36
N GLN A 157 11.19 -7.73 7.33
CA GLN A 157 11.41 -9.17 7.20
C GLN A 157 11.54 -9.48 5.72
N GLU A 158 12.75 -9.83 5.30
CA GLU A 158 13.04 -10.24 3.93
C GLU A 158 13.50 -11.71 3.93
N ARG A 159 12.74 -12.59 3.25
CA ARG A 159 13.06 -14.03 3.18
C ARG A 159 13.47 -14.48 1.79
N GLU A 160 12.73 -14.06 0.77
CA GLU A 160 12.89 -14.52 -0.62
C GLU A 160 13.23 -13.38 -1.59
N GLY A 161 13.63 -12.21 -1.04
CA GLY A 161 13.79 -10.98 -1.81
C GLY A 161 12.49 -10.20 -1.96
N VAL A 162 12.62 -8.89 -2.16
CA VAL A 162 11.52 -8.02 -2.59
C VAL A 162 11.78 -7.60 -4.04
N PHE A 163 10.73 -7.52 -4.86
CA PHE A 163 10.82 -7.06 -6.24
C PHE A 163 11.44 -5.65 -6.34
N ASP A 164 12.13 -5.38 -7.45
CA ASP A 164 12.67 -4.06 -7.75
C ASP A 164 11.76 -3.32 -8.76
N PRO A 165 11.14 -2.18 -8.38
CA PRO A 165 10.29 -1.39 -9.27
C PRO A 165 11.07 -0.67 -10.39
N GLY A 166 12.40 -0.53 -10.29
CA GLY A 166 13.23 0.15 -11.28
C GLY A 166 13.20 -0.51 -12.68
N HIS A 167 12.82 -1.79 -12.75
CA HIS A 167 12.57 -2.49 -14.01
C HIS A 167 11.17 -2.21 -14.62
N VAL A 168 10.28 -1.54 -13.89
CA VAL A 168 8.87 -1.35 -14.26
C VAL A 168 8.56 0.11 -14.57
N TYR A 169 9.15 1.07 -13.85
CA TYR A 169 9.07 2.49 -14.18
C TYR A 169 10.29 3.28 -13.69
N SER A 170 10.72 4.25 -14.48
CA SER A 170 11.78 5.20 -14.11
C SER A 170 11.22 6.26 -13.18
N CYS A 171 11.56 6.21 -11.89
CA CYS A 171 11.26 7.29 -10.96
C CYS A 171 12.49 8.21 -10.87
N ASP A 172 12.36 9.48 -11.28
CA ASP A 172 13.38 10.49 -10.98
C ASP A 172 13.27 10.86 -9.50
N TRP A 173 13.99 10.11 -8.67
CA TRP A 173 14.05 10.28 -7.23
C TRP A 173 14.64 11.64 -6.81
N SER A 174 15.30 12.39 -7.71
CA SER A 174 15.94 13.65 -7.37
C SER A 174 14.95 14.75 -6.96
N LEU A 175 13.72 14.71 -7.47
CA LEU A 175 12.68 15.70 -7.21
C LEU A 175 11.90 15.47 -5.90
N TRP A 176 11.95 14.26 -5.32
CA TRP A 176 11.00 13.84 -4.27
C TRP A 176 11.64 13.26 -3.01
N ARG A 177 12.95 13.47 -2.82
CA ARG A 177 13.74 12.87 -1.72
C ARG A 177 13.27 13.20 -0.30
N GLN A 178 12.45 14.23 -0.12
CA GLN A 178 11.85 14.60 1.17
C GLN A 178 10.46 15.21 0.94
N CYS A 179 9.46 14.37 0.69
CA CYS A 179 8.07 14.81 0.80
C CYS A 179 7.72 14.91 2.31
N SER A 180 7.51 16.12 2.83
CA SER A 180 7.11 16.29 4.22
C SER A 180 5.68 15.78 4.44
N CYS A 181 5.35 15.41 5.68
CA CYS A 181 3.97 15.05 6.02
C CYS A 181 2.97 16.17 5.66
N GLU A 182 3.37 17.44 5.79
CA GLU A 182 2.56 18.60 5.41
C GLU A 182 2.24 18.61 3.92
N VAL A 183 3.21 18.32 3.05
CA VAL A 183 3.00 18.26 1.60
C VAL A 183 2.06 17.11 1.24
N VAL A 184 2.22 15.93 1.86
CA VAL A 184 1.31 14.79 1.63
C VAL A 184 -0.11 15.15 2.05
N VAL A 185 -0.31 15.74 3.23
CA VAL A 185 -1.63 16.17 3.71
C VAL A 185 -2.25 17.23 2.80
N ALA A 186 -1.47 18.20 2.34
CA ALA A 186 -1.95 19.26 1.47
C ALA A 186 -2.33 18.76 0.06
N CYS A 187 -1.70 17.69 -0.42
CA CYS A 187 -1.91 17.14 -1.76
C CYS A 187 -2.89 15.96 -1.81
N ALA A 188 -3.21 15.35 -0.66
CA ALA A 188 -4.04 14.15 -0.60
C ALA A 188 -5.54 14.46 -0.53
N GLY A 189 -6.35 13.57 -1.11
CA GLY A 189 -7.79 13.67 -1.15
C GLY A 189 -8.31 14.47 -2.35
N TRP A 190 -9.63 14.63 -2.40
CA TRP A 190 -10.31 15.40 -3.44
C TRP A 190 -9.89 16.87 -3.39
N GLN A 191 -9.60 17.42 -4.56
CA GLN A 191 -9.23 18.80 -4.75
C GLN A 191 -9.93 19.36 -5.97
N ASP A 192 -10.30 20.64 -5.90
CA ASP A 192 -10.77 21.40 -7.05
C ASP A 192 -9.57 21.84 -7.89
N VAL A 193 -9.00 20.89 -8.65
CA VAL A 193 -7.90 21.12 -9.58
C VAL A 193 -8.41 21.00 -11.01
N PRO A 194 -7.97 21.88 -11.93
CA PRO A 194 -8.31 21.74 -13.33
C PRO A 194 -7.81 20.39 -13.86
N LEU A 195 -8.61 19.78 -14.73
CA LEU A 195 -8.19 18.57 -15.44
C LEU A 195 -6.87 18.83 -16.17
N PRO A 196 -5.98 17.84 -16.27
CA PRO A 196 -4.86 17.91 -17.19
C PRO A 196 -5.37 18.26 -18.58
N ALA A 197 -4.62 19.05 -19.36
CA ALA A 197 -4.93 19.21 -20.76
C ALA A 197 -4.97 17.82 -21.41
N ASP A 198 -6.03 17.53 -22.17
CA ASP A 198 -6.07 16.32 -22.98
C ASP A 198 -4.89 16.39 -23.96
N ASN A 199 -3.83 15.66 -23.66
CA ASN A 199 -2.77 15.44 -24.61
C ASN A 199 -3.34 14.48 -25.66
N ALA A 200 -3.89 15.05 -26.73
CA ALA A 200 -4.27 14.31 -27.91
C ALA A 200 -3.02 13.60 -28.45
N THR A 201 -2.93 12.29 -28.21
CA THR A 201 -2.07 11.37 -28.95
C THR A 201 -2.83 10.80 -30.13
#